data_AF-T0BZN4-F1
#
_entry.id   AF-T0BZN4-F1
#
_cell.length_a   1.000
_cell.length_b   1.000
_cell.length_c   1.000
_cell.angle_alpha   90.00
_cell.angle_beta   90.00
_cell.angle_gamma   90.00
#
_symmetry.space_group_name_H-M   'P 1'
#
loop_
_entity.id
_entity.type
_entity.pdbx_description
1 polymer ?
#
loop_
_entity_poly.entity_id
_entity_poly.type
_entity_poly.pdbx_seq_one_letter_code
_entity_poly.pdbx_strand_id
1 'polypeptide(L)'
;MRCALALWAIFVTSYSYASNNYNKSYDELLCAVESATYYKRVLESQNLEVDKYKHCTVSCIVGIECGLSSSAIIGVAKEIYDLFGGGHAQWRDLLANINGLRLSQRVDIQNFEDCSASCKSIY
;
A
#
# COMPACT_ATOMS: atom_id res chain seq x y z
N MET A 1 44.34 -11.34 22.51
CA MET A 1 43.19 -10.41 22.65
C MET A 1 42.76 -9.82 21.29
N ARG A 2 42.53 -10.65 20.25
CA ARG A 2 42.11 -10.19 18.90
C ARG A 2 40.73 -10.68 18.45
N CYS A 3 40.15 -11.68 19.12
CA CYS A 3 38.80 -12.18 18.77
C CYS A 3 37.64 -11.37 19.38
N ALA A 4 37.85 -10.63 20.47
CA ALA A 4 36.77 -9.92 21.16
C ALA A 4 36.26 -8.67 20.39
N LEU A 5 37.10 -8.04 19.57
CA LEU A 5 36.74 -6.85 18.78
C LEU A 5 35.86 -7.18 17.56
N ALA A 6 35.98 -8.37 16.98
CA ALA A 6 35.21 -8.78 15.81
C ALA A 6 33.73 -9.03 16.12
N LEU A 7 33.41 -9.53 17.32
CA LEU A 7 32.03 -9.82 17.73
C LEU A 7 31.22 -8.55 18.06
N TRP A 8 31.88 -7.50 18.56
CA TRP A 8 31.23 -6.19 18.80
C TRP A 8 30.87 -5.48 17.50
N ALA A 9 31.72 -5.56 16.47
CA ALA A 9 31.44 -4.95 15.16
C ALA A 9 30.24 -5.60 14.44
N ILE A 10 30.06 -6.91 14.59
CA ILE A 10 28.91 -7.63 14.02
C ILE A 10 27.60 -7.24 14.74
N PHE A 11 27.64 -6.99 16.05
CA PHE A 11 26.46 -6.57 16.81
C PHE A 11 26.07 -5.11 16.51
N VAL A 12 27.02 -4.20 16.33
CA VAL A 12 26.71 -2.78 16.03
C VAL A 12 26.18 -2.61 14.61
N THR A 13 26.71 -3.37 13.63
CA THR A 13 26.25 -3.29 12.23
C THR A 13 24.84 -3.83 12.02
N SER A 14 24.43 -4.86 12.75
CA SER A 14 23.07 -5.42 12.67
C SER A 14 22.01 -4.49 13.28
N TYR A 15 22.32 -3.78 14.38
CA TYR A 15 21.42 -2.77 14.97
C TYR A 15 21.12 -1.61 14.00
N SER A 16 22.15 -1.08 13.31
CA SER A 16 21.95 0.01 12.35
C SER A 16 21.15 -0.43 11.12
N TYR A 17 21.31 -1.68 10.67
CA TYR A 17 20.55 -2.22 9.55
C TYR A 17 19.05 -2.40 9.90
N ALA A 18 18.75 -2.90 11.10
CA ALA A 18 17.37 -3.03 11.57
C ALA A 18 16.68 -1.66 11.70
N SER A 19 17.37 -0.64 12.23
CA SER A 19 16.83 0.72 12.37
C SER A 19 16.55 1.39 11.03
N ASN A 20 17.42 1.24 10.02
CA ASN A 20 17.18 1.80 8.69
C ASN A 20 15.98 1.16 7.98
N ASN A 21 15.80 -0.16 8.10
CA ASN A 21 14.64 -0.84 7.52
C ASN A 21 13.33 -0.45 8.23
N TYR A 22 13.37 -0.21 9.54
CA TYR A 22 12.22 0.28 10.29
C TYR A 22 11.77 1.67 9.83
N ASN A 23 12.70 2.63 9.69
CA ASN A 23 12.38 3.98 9.21
C ASN A 23 11.81 3.94 7.79
N LYS A 24 12.41 3.15 6.89
CA LYS A 24 11.89 2.95 5.53
C LYS A 24 10.45 2.42 5.53
N SER A 25 10.16 1.40 6.35
CA SER A 25 8.81 0.84 6.44
C SER A 25 7.79 1.83 7.00
N TYR A 26 8.19 2.70 7.93
CA TYR A 26 7.33 3.72 8.50
C TYR A 26 7.05 4.85 7.49
N ASP A 27 8.07 5.29 6.75
CA ASP A 27 7.93 6.31 5.71
C ASP A 27 7.03 5.82 4.56
N GLU A 28 7.20 4.57 4.12
CA GLU A 28 6.34 3.95 3.11
C GLU A 28 4.88 3.81 3.61
N LEU A 29 4.69 3.50 4.90
CA LEU A 29 3.34 3.43 5.50
C LEU A 29 2.67 4.81 5.55
N LEU A 30 3.40 5.84 5.97
CA LEU A 30 2.89 7.22 6.00
C LEU A 30 2.53 7.71 4.60
N CYS A 31 3.41 7.48 3.63
CA CYS A 31 3.13 7.73 2.21
C CYS A 31 1.82 7.05 1.81
N ALA A 32 1.69 5.77 2.13
CA ALA A 32 0.53 5.00 1.70
C ALA A 32 -0.77 5.53 2.34
N VAL A 33 -0.74 5.98 3.61
CA VAL A 33 -1.90 6.60 4.28
C VAL A 33 -2.26 7.93 3.63
N GLU A 34 -1.27 8.77 3.37
CA GLU A 34 -1.44 10.10 2.78
C GLU A 34 -1.98 10.00 1.35
N SER A 35 -1.34 9.20 0.50
CA SER A 35 -1.76 8.96 -0.88
C SER A 35 -3.14 8.32 -0.94
N ALA A 36 -3.45 7.32 -0.12
CA ALA A 36 -4.77 6.71 -0.09
C ALA A 36 -5.87 7.72 0.28
N THR A 37 -5.59 8.61 1.24
CA THR A 37 -6.51 9.68 1.65
C THR A 37 -6.70 10.71 0.53
N TYR A 38 -5.62 11.09 -0.14
CA TYR A 38 -5.64 12.02 -1.26
C TYR A 38 -6.47 11.47 -2.43
N TYR A 39 -6.15 10.27 -2.93
CA TYR A 39 -6.82 9.70 -4.10
C TYR A 39 -8.27 9.29 -3.83
N LYS A 40 -8.61 8.92 -2.59
CA LYS A 40 -10.01 8.73 -2.19
C LYS A 40 -10.83 10.00 -2.43
N ARG A 41 -10.33 11.16 -2.01
CA ARG A 41 -11.03 12.46 -2.22
C ARG A 41 -11.13 12.83 -3.70
N VAL A 42 -10.08 12.57 -4.47
CA VAL A 42 -10.10 12.78 -5.93
C VAL A 42 -11.22 11.97 -6.57
N LEU A 43 -11.35 10.69 -6.23
CA LEU A 43 -12.37 9.81 -6.80
C LEU A 43 -13.79 10.12 -6.29
N GLU A 44 -13.94 10.55 -5.04
CA GLU A 44 -15.22 11.02 -4.50
C GLU A 44 -15.72 12.28 -5.23
N SER A 45 -14.82 13.19 -5.62
CA SER A 45 -15.19 14.38 -6.40
C SER A 45 -15.73 14.06 -7.80
N GLN A 46 -15.46 12.86 -8.32
CA GLN A 46 -15.93 12.41 -9.63
C GLN A 46 -17.33 11.76 -9.60
N ASN A 47 -17.96 11.69 -8.42
CA ASN A 47 -19.29 11.13 -8.18
C ASN A 47 -19.48 9.71 -8.73
N LEU A 48 -18.42 8.90 -8.69
CA LEU A 48 -18.44 7.52 -9.14
C LEU A 48 -19.03 6.64 -8.02
N GLU A 49 -20.15 5.98 -8.29
CA GLU A 49 -20.86 5.12 -7.33
C GLU A 49 -20.26 3.71 -7.19
N VAL A 50 -19.24 3.38 -7.99
CA VAL A 50 -18.67 2.03 -8.02
C VAL A 50 -17.58 1.88 -6.97
N ASP A 51 -17.96 1.34 -5.82
CA ASP A 51 -17.09 1.16 -4.64
C ASP A 51 -15.82 0.34 -4.98
N LYS A 52 -15.99 -0.79 -5.67
CA LYS A 52 -14.87 -1.66 -6.10
C LYS A 52 -13.89 -0.97 -7.03
N TYR A 53 -14.37 -0.08 -7.90
CA TYR A 53 -13.51 0.70 -8.78
C TYR A 53 -12.62 1.64 -7.97
N LYS A 54 -13.14 2.25 -6.90
CA LYS A 54 -12.34 3.09 -5.99
C LYS A 54 -11.28 2.26 -5.28
N HIS A 55 -11.67 1.12 -4.73
CA HIS A 55 -10.77 0.16 -4.07
C HIS A 55 -9.61 -0.28 -4.97
N CYS A 56 -9.91 -0.66 -6.21
CA CYS A 56 -8.91 -1.03 -7.21
C CYS A 56 -7.98 0.14 -7.56
N THR A 57 -8.55 1.31 -7.88
CA THR A 57 -7.78 2.46 -8.38
C THR A 57 -6.83 3.01 -7.31
N VAL A 58 -7.34 3.18 -6.07
CA VAL A 58 -6.52 3.64 -4.94
C VAL A 58 -5.41 2.65 -4.64
N SER A 59 -5.71 1.35 -4.56
CA SER A 59 -4.68 0.34 -4.26
C SER A 59 -3.61 0.26 -5.35
N CYS A 60 -3.96 0.51 -6.61
CA CYS A 60 -3.01 0.59 -7.72
C CYS A 60 -2.05 1.77 -7.57
N ILE A 61 -2.57 2.99 -7.48
CA ILE A 61 -1.70 4.19 -7.49
C ILE A 61 -0.84 4.28 -6.22
N VAL A 62 -1.39 3.92 -5.07
CA VAL A 62 -0.63 3.86 -3.81
C VAL A 62 0.48 2.80 -3.91
N GLY A 63 0.21 1.66 -4.56
CA GLY A 63 1.19 0.62 -4.85
C GLY A 63 2.36 1.09 -5.72
N ILE A 64 2.09 2.00 -6.67
CA ILE A 64 3.11 2.62 -7.53
C ILE A 64 3.94 3.63 -6.74
N GLU A 65 3.29 4.52 -5.98
CA GLU A 65 3.96 5.64 -5.30
C GLU A 65 4.73 5.23 -4.04
N CYS A 66 4.10 4.39 -3.21
CA CYS A 66 4.57 4.11 -1.85
C CYS A 66 5.09 2.68 -1.68
N GLY A 67 5.03 1.88 -2.73
CA GLY A 67 5.48 0.49 -2.74
C GLY A 67 4.42 -0.51 -2.27
N LEU A 68 4.66 -1.77 -2.63
CA LEU A 68 3.71 -2.87 -2.48
C LEU A 68 3.44 -3.28 -1.04
N SER A 69 4.48 -3.32 -0.20
CA SER A 69 4.43 -3.71 1.21
C SER A 69 3.44 -2.86 1.98
N SER A 70 3.62 -1.54 1.89
CA SER A 70 2.82 -0.57 2.64
C SER A 70 1.41 -0.42 2.08
N SER A 71 1.27 -0.52 0.76
CA SER A 71 -0.05 -0.50 0.11
C SER A 71 -0.88 -1.74 0.42
N ALA A 72 -0.24 -2.92 0.50
CA ALA A 72 -0.89 -4.14 0.95
C ALA A 72 -1.31 -4.05 2.43
N ILE A 73 -0.45 -3.48 3.28
CA ILE A 73 -0.77 -3.27 4.70
C ILE A 73 -1.99 -2.35 4.83
N ILE A 74 -2.08 -1.25 4.10
CA ILE A 74 -3.23 -0.34 4.21
C ILE A 74 -4.50 -0.91 3.60
N GLY A 75 -4.42 -1.53 2.42
CA GLY A 75 -5.57 -2.17 1.77
C GLY A 75 -6.16 -3.29 2.62
N VAL A 76 -5.32 -4.01 3.37
CA VAL A 76 -5.75 -5.02 4.34
C VAL A 76 -6.19 -4.38 5.66
N ALA A 77 -5.48 -3.36 6.17
CA ALA A 77 -5.77 -2.72 7.44
C ALA A 77 -7.11 -1.99 7.45
N LYS A 78 -7.52 -1.37 6.33
CA LYS A 78 -8.85 -0.74 6.23
C LYS A 78 -9.97 -1.79 6.26
N GLU A 79 -9.85 -2.86 5.47
CA GLU A 79 -10.84 -3.95 5.48
C GLU A 79 -10.88 -4.66 6.84
N ILE A 80 -9.73 -4.85 7.50
CA ILE A 80 -9.64 -5.34 8.88
C ILE A 80 -10.31 -4.36 9.85
N TYR A 81 -10.05 -3.05 9.72
CA TYR A 81 -10.70 -2.03 10.54
C TYR A 81 -12.21 -2.06 10.37
N ASP A 82 -12.72 -2.20 9.15
CA ASP A 82 -14.15 -2.33 8.89
C ASP A 82 -14.71 -3.66 9.48
N LEU A 83 -13.94 -4.75 9.44
CA LEU A 83 -14.26 -6.07 10.04
C LEU A 83 -14.37 -6.02 11.58
N PHE A 84 -13.59 -5.15 12.24
CA PHE A 84 -13.58 -4.99 13.70
C PHE A 84 -14.35 -3.76 14.21
N GLY A 85 -14.64 -2.78 13.34
CA GLY A 85 -15.23 -1.47 13.66
C GLY A 85 -16.72 -1.33 13.36
N GLY A 86 -17.36 -2.35 12.77
CA GLY A 86 -18.81 -2.38 12.53
C GLY A 86 -19.25 -2.23 11.06
N GLY A 87 -18.33 -2.33 10.11
CA GLY A 87 -18.62 -2.42 8.68
C GLY A 87 -18.75 -3.87 8.19
N HIS A 88 -19.44 -4.08 7.07
CA HIS A 88 -19.42 -5.37 6.39
C HIS A 88 -18.12 -5.48 5.58
N ALA A 89 -17.10 -6.13 6.11
CA ALA A 89 -15.92 -6.47 5.30
C ALA A 89 -16.38 -7.33 4.11
N GLN A 90 -16.30 -6.77 2.90
CA GLN A 90 -16.73 -7.48 1.72
C GLN A 90 -15.50 -8.10 1.06
N TRP A 91 -15.50 -9.42 0.94
CA TRP A 91 -14.46 -10.14 0.19
C TRP A 91 -14.23 -9.60 -1.23
N ARG A 92 -15.25 -8.94 -1.81
CA ARG A 92 -15.16 -8.33 -3.14
C ARG A 92 -14.34 -7.04 -3.15
N ASP A 93 -14.33 -6.30 -2.06
CA ASP A 93 -13.57 -5.04 -1.93
C ASP A 93 -12.10 -5.34 -1.64
N LEU A 94 -11.85 -6.37 -0.81
CA LEU A 94 -10.51 -6.94 -0.66
C LEU A 94 -9.96 -7.47 -2.00
N LEU A 95 -10.77 -8.18 -2.79
CA LEU A 95 -10.36 -8.65 -4.11
C LEU A 95 -10.05 -7.48 -5.06
N ALA A 96 -10.82 -6.39 -5.00
CA ALA A 96 -10.54 -5.18 -5.76
C ALA A 96 -9.21 -4.53 -5.35
N ASN A 97 -8.92 -4.45 -4.04
CA ASN A 97 -7.63 -3.96 -3.54
C ASN A 97 -6.47 -4.83 -4.08
N ILE A 98 -6.60 -6.16 -4.03
CA ILE A 98 -5.59 -7.09 -4.55
C ILE A 98 -5.36 -6.90 -6.05
N ASN A 99 -6.44 -6.72 -6.83
CA ASN A 99 -6.32 -6.45 -8.27
C ASN A 99 -5.60 -5.12 -8.54
N GLY A 100 -5.86 -4.09 -7.74
CA GLY A 100 -5.13 -2.83 -7.78
C GLY A 100 -3.62 -3.02 -7.52
N LEU A 101 -3.25 -3.75 -6.48
CA LEU A 101 -1.84 -4.05 -6.18
C LEU A 101 -1.17 -4.89 -7.27
N ARG A 102 -1.90 -5.78 -7.94
CA ARG A 102 -1.36 -6.50 -9.10
C ARG A 102 -1.17 -5.58 -10.31
N LEU A 103 -2.05 -4.61 -10.50
CA LEU A 103 -1.91 -3.59 -11.53
C LEU A 103 -0.67 -2.72 -11.29
N SER A 104 -0.40 -2.34 -10.04
CA SER A 104 0.77 -1.51 -9.68
C SER A 104 2.13 -2.18 -9.94
N GLN A 105 2.15 -3.50 -10.17
CA GLN A 105 3.36 -4.25 -10.51
C GLN A 105 3.64 -4.32 -12.01
N ARG A 106 2.67 -3.91 -12.83
CA ARG A 106 2.81 -3.97 -14.28
C ARG A 106 3.63 -2.79 -14.79
N VAL A 107 4.51 -3.08 -15.75
CA VAL A 107 5.41 -2.08 -16.33
C VAL A 107 4.69 -1.03 -17.18
N ASP A 108 3.53 -1.37 -17.73
CA ASP A 108 2.67 -0.50 -18.56
C ASP A 108 1.72 0.38 -17.74
N ILE A 109 1.67 0.23 -16.42
CA ILE A 109 0.80 1.00 -15.52
C ILE A 109 1.69 1.84 -14.60
N GLN A 110 1.76 3.15 -14.84
CA GLN A 110 2.72 4.01 -14.13
C GLN A 110 2.11 5.24 -13.45
N ASN A 111 0.87 5.57 -13.75
CA ASN A 111 0.21 6.76 -13.21
C ASN A 111 -1.26 6.49 -12.85
N PHE A 112 -1.90 7.51 -12.28
CA PHE A 112 -3.27 7.44 -11.83
C PHE A 112 -4.25 7.15 -12.99
N GLU A 113 -4.03 7.76 -14.15
CA GLU A 113 -4.86 7.57 -15.33
C GLU A 113 -4.80 6.12 -15.83
N ASP A 114 -3.63 5.50 -15.86
CA ASP A 114 -3.44 4.09 -16.24
C ASP A 114 -4.15 3.16 -15.24
N CYS A 115 -3.99 3.43 -13.94
CA CYS A 115 -4.68 2.69 -12.87
C CYS A 115 -6.20 2.82 -13.00
N SER A 116 -6.70 4.04 -13.19
CA SER A 116 -8.12 4.33 -13.36
C SER A 116 -8.69 3.64 -14.60
N ALA A 117 -8.06 3.80 -15.76
CA ALA A 117 -8.51 3.18 -17.01
C ALA A 117 -8.54 1.65 -16.90
N SER A 118 -7.50 1.06 -16.30
CA SER A 118 -7.42 -0.38 -16.10
C SER A 118 -8.48 -0.89 -15.13
N CYS A 119 -8.67 -0.23 -13.99
CA CYS A 119 -9.69 -0.63 -13.01
C CYS A 119 -11.11 -0.45 -13.55
N LYS A 120 -11.36 0.55 -14.39
CA LYS A 120 -12.64 0.76 -15.08
C LYS A 120 -12.96 -0.34 -16.11
N SER A 121 -11.94 -1.01 -16.66
CA SER A 121 -12.15 -2.17 -17.52
C SER A 121 -12.53 -3.44 -16.74
N ILE A 122 -12.30 -3.46 -15.42
CA ILE A 122 -12.56 -4.60 -14.53
C ILE A 122 -13.90 -4.44 -13.78
N TYR A 123 -14.28 -3.21 -13.42
CA TYR A 123 -15.44 -2.87 -12.58
C TYR A 123 -16.27 -1.73 -13.19
#